data_AF-A0A968BB67-F1
#
_entry.id   AF-A0A968BB67-F1
#
_cell.length_a   1.000
_cell.length_b   1.000
_cell.length_c   1.000
_cell.angle_alpha   90.00
_cell.angle_beta   90.00
_cell.angle_gamma   90.00
#
_symmetry.space_group_name_H-M   'P 1'
#
loop_
_entity.id
_entity.type
_entity.pdbx_description
1 polymer ?
#
loop_
_entity_poly.entity_id
_entity_poly.type
_entity_poly.pdbx_seq_one_letter_code
_entity_poly.pdbx_strand_id
1 'polypeptide(L)'
;MYGDRQEQAPGVYAIDEHGELTLVHEYQDGDYSLEDLLEEFGFGRAAGESENGDAIIALNAEEIRQLKVNADAYSFDYDEGFIEMCLDIERFATAASEESLRLVSLD
;
A
#
# COMPACT_ATOMS: atom_id res chain seq x y z
N MET A 1 -3.99 -25.49 21.81
CA MET A 1 -3.61 -24.09 21.59
C MET A 1 -3.60 -23.88 20.10
N TYR A 2 -4.73 -23.43 19.54
CA TYR A 2 -4.75 -22.94 18.17
C TYR A 2 -4.36 -21.48 18.29
N GLY A 3 -3.17 -21.12 17.80
CA GLY A 3 -2.89 -19.72 17.56
C GLY A 3 -3.88 -19.30 16.49
N ASP A 4 -4.80 -18.42 16.84
CA ASP A 4 -5.46 -17.55 15.89
C ASP A 4 -4.36 -17.04 14.94
N ARG A 5 -4.29 -17.58 13.73
CA ARG A 5 -3.85 -16.73 12.63
C ARG A 5 -4.93 -15.66 12.64
N GLN A 6 -4.59 -14.46 13.08
CA GLN A 6 -5.44 -13.32 12.78
C GLN A 6 -5.64 -13.40 11.26
N GLU A 7 -6.87 -13.69 10.85
CA GLU A 7 -7.27 -13.67 9.45
C GLU A 7 -7.09 -12.22 9.02
N GLN A 8 -5.88 -11.89 8.55
CA GLN A 8 -5.60 -10.58 8.01
C GLN A 8 -6.50 -10.42 6.80
N ALA A 9 -7.30 -9.35 6.79
CA ALA A 9 -8.16 -9.06 5.67
C ALA A 9 -7.31 -8.86 4.42
N PRO A 10 -7.76 -9.30 3.25
CA PRO A 10 -7.05 -9.02 2.02
C PRO A 10 -6.92 -7.50 1.84
N GLY A 11 -5.71 -7.01 1.60
CA GLY A 11 -5.44 -5.58 1.55
C GLY A 11 -3.96 -5.21 1.53
N VAL A 12 -3.71 -3.92 1.61
CA VAL A 12 -2.39 -3.31 1.71
C VAL A 12 -2.07 -2.99 3.16
N TYR A 13 -0.93 -3.49 3.60
CA TYR A 13 -0.41 -3.30 4.94
C TYR A 13 0.90 -2.52 4.93
N ALA A 14 1.05 -1.57 5.84
CA ALA A 14 2.32 -0.93 6.13
C ALA A 14 3.13 -1.75 7.13
N ILE A 15 4.42 -1.91 6.86
CA ILE A 15 5.40 -2.57 7.72
C ILE A 15 6.19 -1.49 8.46
N ASP A 16 6.10 -1.48 9.78
CA ASP A 16 6.88 -0.57 10.62
C ASP A 16 8.34 -1.06 10.83
N GLU A 17 9.14 -0.29 11.57
CA GLU A 17 10.51 -0.63 11.96
C GLU A 17 10.62 -1.93 12.78
N HIS A 18 9.58 -2.29 13.53
CA HIS A 18 9.46 -3.51 14.31
C HIS A 18 8.94 -4.71 13.50
N GLY A 19 8.55 -4.50 12.23
CA GLY A 19 7.96 -5.53 11.38
C GLY A 19 6.48 -5.76 11.65
N GLU A 20 5.81 -4.86 12.38
CA GLU A 20 4.39 -4.94 12.63
C GLU A 20 3.62 -4.48 11.40
N LEU A 21 2.62 -5.28 11.01
CA LEU A 21 1.74 -5.00 9.89
C LEU A 21 0.56 -4.16 10.36
N THR A 22 0.45 -2.95 9.82
CA THR A 22 -0.69 -2.06 10.05
C THR A 22 -1.53 -1.98 8.78
N LEU A 23 -2.81 -2.33 8.86
CA LEU A 23 -3.72 -2.22 7.72
C LEU A 23 -3.81 -0.75 7.30
N VAL A 24 -3.46 -0.48 6.04
CA VAL A 24 -3.62 0.82 5.41
C VAL A 24 -4.90 0.81 4.61
N HIS A 25 -5.03 -0.13 3.67
CA HIS A 25 -6.18 -0.22 2.77
C HIS A 25 -6.70 -1.64 2.71
N GLU A 26 -8.01 -1.84 2.82
CA GLU A 26 -8.64 -3.14 2.58
C GLU A 26 -8.93 -3.29 1.08
N TYR A 27 -8.65 -4.46 0.50
CA TYR A 27 -9.03 -4.70 -0.90
C TYR A 27 -10.54 -4.69 -1.04
N GLN A 28 -11.03 -3.82 -1.93
CA GLN A 28 -12.44 -3.70 -2.26
C GLN A 28 -12.74 -4.46 -3.55
N ASP A 29 -14.02 -4.52 -3.94
CA ASP A 29 -14.44 -5.09 -5.22
C ASP A 29 -13.80 -4.29 -6.37
N GLY A 30 -12.76 -4.85 -6.97
CA GLY A 30 -11.94 -4.21 -8.00
C GLY A 30 -10.79 -5.12 -8.45
N ASP A 31 -10.24 -4.83 -9.63
CA ASP A 31 -9.07 -5.53 -10.18
C ASP A 31 -7.88 -4.56 -10.09
N TYR A 32 -7.31 -4.43 -8.89
CA TYR A 32 -6.15 -3.59 -8.63
C TYR A 32 -5.26 -4.22 -7.57
N SER A 33 -3.96 -4.02 -7.70
CA SER A 33 -2.94 -4.54 -6.78
C SER A 33 -2.01 -3.43 -6.32
N LEU A 34 -1.21 -3.73 -5.28
CA LEU A 34 -0.17 -2.79 -4.83
C LEU A 34 0.90 -2.59 -5.91
N GLU A 35 1.15 -3.61 -6.73
CA GLU A 35 2.12 -3.60 -7.82
C GLU A 35 1.77 -2.60 -8.93
N ASP A 36 0.48 -2.30 -9.14
CA ASP A 36 0.03 -1.28 -10.09
C ASP A 36 0.59 0.11 -9.77
N LEU A 37 0.95 0.41 -8.51
CA LEU A 37 1.65 1.66 -8.19
C LEU A 37 2.99 1.79 -8.94
N LEU A 38 3.71 0.67 -9.11
CA LEU A 38 4.99 0.65 -9.83
C LEU A 38 4.76 0.62 -11.33
N GLU A 39 3.78 -0.14 -11.80
CA GLU A 39 3.53 -0.32 -13.24
C GLU A 39 2.90 0.94 -13.87
N GLU A 40 1.91 1.53 -13.19
CA GLU A 40 1.12 2.65 -13.71
C GLU A 40 1.74 4.01 -13.39
N PHE A 41 2.10 4.24 -12.13
CA PHE A 41 2.65 5.53 -11.70
C PHE A 41 4.18 5.55 -11.62
N GLY A 42 4.85 4.39 -11.65
CA GLY A 42 6.28 4.32 -11.39
C GLY A 42 6.64 4.67 -9.95
N PHE A 43 5.69 4.51 -9.02
CA PHE A 43 5.88 4.80 -7.60
C PHE A 43 6.27 3.55 -6.83
N GLY A 44 7.36 3.70 -6.09
CA GLY A 44 7.87 2.70 -5.20
C GLY A 44 8.93 1.83 -5.85
N ARG A 45 9.56 1.03 -5.00
CA ARG A 45 10.59 0.08 -5.38
C ARG A 45 10.43 -1.20 -4.59
N ALA A 46 10.69 -2.33 -5.24
CA ALA A 46 10.81 -3.60 -4.53
C ALA A 46 11.92 -3.51 -3.48
N ALA A 47 11.55 -3.62 -2.21
CA ALA A 47 12.44 -3.56 -1.06
C ALA A 47 12.80 -4.95 -0.52
N GLY A 48 12.21 -6.00 -1.08
CA GLY A 48 12.42 -7.39 -0.71
C GLY A 48 11.10 -8.16 -0.69
N GLU A 49 11.11 -9.26 0.05
CA GLU A 49 9.96 -10.13 0.28
C GLU A 49 9.69 -10.18 1.79
N SER A 50 8.42 -10.24 2.17
CA SER A 50 7.99 -10.46 3.55
C SER A 50 8.33 -11.88 4.00
N GLU A 51 8.21 -12.16 5.29
CA GLU A 51 8.42 -13.51 5.86
C GLU A 51 7.51 -14.57 5.21
N ASN A 52 6.37 -14.14 4.66
CA ASN A 52 5.41 -14.98 3.96
C ASN A 52 5.69 -15.12 2.45
N GLY A 53 6.68 -14.40 1.91
CA GLY A 53 7.02 -14.41 0.48
C GLY A 53 6.34 -13.31 -0.35
N ASP A 54 5.53 -12.45 0.27
CA ASP A 54 4.86 -11.34 -0.42
C ASP A 54 5.82 -10.21 -0.76
N ALA A 55 5.67 -9.59 -1.91
CA ALA A 55 6.53 -8.51 -2.36
C ALA A 55 6.36 -7.25 -1.49
N ILE A 56 7.47 -6.72 -0.97
CA ILE A 56 7.49 -5.47 -0.22
C ILE A 56 7.80 -4.32 -1.17
N ILE A 57 6.93 -3.33 -1.22
CA ILE A 57 7.08 -2.11 -2.00
C ILE A 57 7.39 -0.96 -1.04
N ALA A 58 8.57 -0.34 -1.21
CA ALA A 58 8.95 0.84 -0.44
C ALA A 58 8.68 2.12 -1.23
N LEU A 59 7.94 3.04 -0.64
CA LEU A 59 7.70 4.40 -1.12
C LEU A 59 8.52 5.40 -0.32
N ASN A 60 9.02 6.44 -1.00
CA ASN A 60 9.69 7.57 -0.37
C ASN A 60 8.74 8.77 -0.18
N ALA A 61 9.17 9.76 0.62
CA ALA A 61 8.37 10.96 0.93
C ALA A 61 7.88 11.73 -0.31
N GLU A 62 8.66 11.76 -1.40
CA GLU A 62 8.26 12.43 -2.63
C GLU A 62 7.14 11.66 -3.33
N GLU A 63 7.30 10.33 -3.48
CA GLU A 63 6.29 9.44 -4.08
C GLU A 63 4.98 9.49 -3.28
N ILE A 64 5.07 9.44 -1.94
CA ILE A 64 3.91 9.56 -1.05
C ILE A 64 3.16 10.87 -1.31
N ARG A 65 3.87 12.00 -1.44
CA ARG A 65 3.24 13.29 -1.73
C ARG A 65 2.64 13.35 -3.13
N GLN A 66 3.22 12.63 -4.08
CA GLN A 66 2.75 12.55 -5.46
C GLN A 66 1.53 11.62 -5.60
N LEU A 67 1.33 10.63 -4.71
CA LEU A 67 0.19 9.72 -4.75
C LEU A 67 -1.13 10.47 -4.85
N LYS A 68 -1.39 11.41 -3.93
CA LYS A 68 -2.64 12.18 -3.94
C LYS A 68 -2.81 13.00 -5.22
N VAL A 69 -1.74 13.60 -5.74
CA VAL A 69 -1.79 14.42 -6.96
C VAL A 69 -2.14 13.55 -8.17
N ASN A 70 -1.55 12.36 -8.27
CA ASN A 70 -1.80 11.44 -9.38
C ASN A 70 -3.15 10.75 -9.23
N ALA A 71 -3.55 10.35 -8.02
CA ALA A 71 -4.86 9.80 -7.73
C ALA A 71 -5.97 10.79 -8.12
N ASP A 72 -5.85 12.07 -7.80
CA ASP A 72 -6.82 13.09 -8.22
C ASP A 72 -6.82 13.27 -9.75
N ALA A 73 -5.63 13.38 -10.36
CA ALA A 73 -5.47 13.62 -11.79
C ALA A 73 -5.97 12.46 -12.67
N TYR A 74 -5.78 11.22 -12.23
CA TYR A 74 -6.12 10.00 -12.98
C TYR A 74 -7.31 9.25 -12.39
N SER A 75 -8.08 9.87 -11.49
CA SER A 75 -9.27 9.28 -10.86
C SER A 75 -10.34 8.79 -11.84
N PHE A 76 -10.35 9.31 -13.07
CA PHE A 76 -11.29 8.90 -14.12
C PHE A 76 -10.72 7.86 -15.10
N ASP A 77 -9.41 7.62 -15.05
CA ASP A 77 -8.70 6.68 -15.93
C ASP A 77 -8.45 5.33 -15.26
N TYR A 78 -8.39 5.29 -13.92
CA TYR A 78 -8.15 4.08 -13.14
C TYR A 78 -9.38 3.61 -12.35
N ASP A 79 -9.28 2.38 -11.84
CA ASP A 79 -10.30 1.78 -10.98
C ASP A 79 -10.47 2.58 -9.68
N GLU A 80 -11.72 2.70 -9.22
CA GLU A 80 -12.06 3.47 -8.01
C GLU A 80 -11.29 2.92 -6.80
N GLY A 81 -11.17 1.59 -6.67
CA GLY A 81 -10.45 0.97 -5.56
C GLY A 81 -8.94 1.26 -5.57
N PHE A 82 -8.33 1.37 -6.75
CA PHE A 82 -6.91 1.75 -6.89
C PHE A 82 -6.68 3.21 -6.48
N ILE A 83 -7.58 4.10 -6.89
CA ILE A 83 -7.52 5.52 -6.54
C ILE A 83 -7.71 5.71 -5.03
N GLU A 84 -8.66 4.99 -4.43
CA GLU A 84 -8.86 4.99 -2.98
C GLU A 84 -7.63 4.46 -2.25
N MET A 85 -7.02 3.37 -2.72
CA MET A 85 -5.78 2.82 -2.15
C MET A 85 -4.65 3.86 -2.14
N CYS A 86 -4.45 4.58 -3.25
CA CYS A 86 -3.43 5.63 -3.34
C CYS A 86 -3.67 6.75 -2.32
N LEU A 87 -4.94 7.16 -2.15
CA LEU A 87 -5.33 8.19 -1.20
C LEU A 87 -5.17 7.71 0.25
N ASP A 88 -5.50 6.45 0.54
CA ASP A 88 -5.37 5.90 1.89
C ASP A 88 -3.90 5.78 2.31
N ILE A 89 -3.03 5.32 1.41
CA ILE A 89 -1.58 5.28 1.63
C ILE A 89 -1.02 6.69 1.94
N GLU A 90 -1.37 7.70 1.14
CA GLU A 90 -0.93 9.08 1.39
C GLU A 90 -1.44 9.59 2.73
N ARG A 91 -2.71 9.34 3.04
CA ARG A 91 -3.33 9.75 4.30
C ARG A 91 -2.68 9.09 5.50
N PHE A 92 -2.38 7.79 5.40
CA PHE A 92 -1.69 7.03 6.43
C PHE A 92 -0.30 7.59 6.70
N ALA A 93 0.51 7.79 5.64
CA ALA A 93 1.85 8.36 5.79
C ALA A 93 1.81 9.76 6.41
N THR A 94 0.90 10.62 5.94
CA THR A 94 0.74 11.98 6.45
C THR A 94 0.29 11.99 7.92
N ALA A 95 -0.58 11.06 8.33
CA ALA A 95 -1.01 10.92 9.71
C ALA A 95 0.13 10.40 10.63
N ALA A 96 0.93 9.46 10.14
CA ALA A 96 2.07 8.90 10.86
C ALA A 96 3.31 9.82 10.83
N SER A 97 3.31 10.87 10.01
CA SER A 97 4.48 11.73 9.72
C SER A 97 5.68 10.94 9.18
N GLU A 98 5.39 9.88 8.42
CA GLU A 98 6.40 8.97 7.87
C GLU A 98 7.01 9.56 6.60
N GLU A 99 8.35 9.55 6.53
CA GLU A 99 9.11 10.00 5.35
C GLU A 99 9.37 8.87 4.35
N SER A 100 9.03 7.64 4.72
CA SER A 100 9.08 6.48 3.85
C SER A 100 8.14 5.41 4.37
N LEU A 101 7.45 4.71 3.48
CA LEU A 101 6.58 3.59 3.83
C LEU A 101 7.11 2.31 3.20
N ARG A 102 6.99 1.20 3.91
CA ARG A 102 7.12 -0.14 3.35
C ARG A 102 5.74 -0.75 3.34
N LEU A 103 5.26 -1.16 2.18
CA LEU A 103 3.93 -1.70 1.97
C LEU A 103 4.05 -3.13 1.48
N VAL A 104 3.08 -3.96 1.85
CA VAL A 104 2.93 -5.33 1.36
C VAL A 104 1.46 -5.59 1.08
N SER A 105 1.16 -6.26 -0.02
CA SER A 105 -0.17 -6.75 -0.35
C SER A 105 -0.36 -8.14 0.24
N LEU A 106 -1.51 -8.37 0.87
CA LEU A 106 -1.92 -9.69 1.35
C LEU A 106 -3.26 -10.05 0.70
N ASP A 107 -3.38 -11.30 0.24
CA ASP A 107 -4.58 -11.91 -0.36
C ASP A 107 -5.17 -12.99 0.56
#